data_AF-A0A2G9RHH7-F1
#
_entry.id   AF-A0A2G9RHH7-F1
#
_cell.length_a   1.000
_cell.length_b   1.000
_cell.length_c   1.000
_cell.angle_alpha   90.00
_cell.angle_beta   90.00
_cell.angle_gamma   90.00
#
_symmetry.space_group_name_H-M   'P 1'
#
loop_
_entity.id
_entity.type
_entity.pdbx_description
1 polymer ?
#
loop_
_entity_poly.entity_id
_entity_poly.type
_entity_poly.pdbx_seq_one_letter_code
_entity_poly.pdbx_strand_id
1 'polypeptide(L)'
;MKSRYLSAISKPQIGKMTSGLQWEESDVGAPPPENPLRIVYMLVVHGRAVRQLKRLIKAIYHKDHFYYIHVDQRSNYLHNEAVQLAQHYTNIRVTPWRMITIWGGASLLTMYLRSMQDLLEMSDWPWDFFINLSATDYPTRTNEELVLFLSKYRDKNFLKSHGRDNAR
;
A
#
# COMPACT_ATOMS: atom_id res chain seq x y z
N MET A 1 6.91 -28.86 -45.82
CA MET A 1 7.64 -27.68 -45.26
C MET A 1 6.77 -26.43 -45.43
N LYS A 2 6.85 -25.49 -44.47
CA LYS A 2 5.98 -24.31 -44.18
C LYS A 2 4.83 -24.67 -43.20
N SER A 3 5.07 -24.64 -41.89
CA SER A 3 5.28 -23.51 -40.95
C SER A 3 3.96 -23.17 -40.24
N ARG A 4 3.80 -23.76 -39.05
CA ARG A 4 2.83 -23.40 -38.02
C ARG A 4 3.46 -22.32 -37.15
N TYR A 5 3.00 -21.07 -37.23
CA TYR A 5 3.10 -20.08 -36.15
C TYR A 5 2.03 -19.03 -36.37
N LEU A 6 0.91 -19.16 -35.66
CA LEU A 6 0.04 -18.03 -35.34
C LEU A 6 -0.21 -18.10 -33.84
N SER A 7 0.40 -17.14 -33.15
CA SER A 7 0.25 -16.84 -31.73
C SER A 7 -1.20 -16.62 -31.37
N ALA A 8 -1.73 -17.39 -30.42
CA ALA A 8 -2.94 -17.02 -29.70
C ALA A 8 -2.59 -15.83 -28.78
N ILE A 9 -2.87 -14.62 -29.25
CA ILE A 9 -2.86 -13.42 -28.44
C ILE A 9 -4.02 -13.56 -27.45
N SER A 10 -3.71 -13.79 -26.18
CA SER A 10 -4.73 -13.80 -25.13
C SER A 10 -5.32 -12.39 -25.02
N LYS A 11 -6.65 -12.29 -25.19
CA LYS A 11 -7.38 -11.05 -24.95
C LYS A 11 -7.22 -10.66 -23.46
N PRO A 12 -7.08 -9.38 -23.13
CA PRO A 12 -7.10 -8.94 -21.74
C PRO A 12 -8.48 -9.26 -21.15
N GLN A 13 -8.49 -10.08 -20.10
CA GLN A 13 -9.68 -10.39 -19.32
C GLN A 13 -10.10 -9.12 -18.57
N ILE A 14 -11.07 -8.40 -19.12
CA ILE A 14 -11.70 -7.24 -18.48
C ILE A 14 -12.57 -7.77 -17.33
N GLY A 15 -12.03 -7.65 -16.12
CA GLY A 15 -12.71 -7.60 -14.82
C GLY A 15 -13.93 -8.49 -14.59
N LYS A 16 -13.70 -9.63 -13.92
CA LYS A 16 -14.49 -10.11 -12.75
C LYS A 16 -13.82 -11.35 -12.16
N MET A 17 -13.27 -11.25 -10.96
CA MET A 17 -13.16 -12.40 -10.06
C MET A 17 -13.40 -11.96 -8.61
N THR A 18 -14.62 -12.21 -8.15
CA THR A 18 -14.98 -12.26 -6.73
C THR A 18 -14.56 -13.63 -6.22
N SER A 19 -13.37 -13.74 -5.63
CA SER A 19 -13.05 -14.92 -4.83
C SER A 19 -13.94 -14.90 -3.58
N GLY A 20 -14.65 -15.99 -3.31
CA GLY A 20 -15.38 -16.20 -2.06
C GLY A 20 -14.40 -16.22 -0.89
N LEU A 21 -14.03 -15.03 -0.40
CA LEU A 21 -13.21 -14.86 0.79
C LEU A 21 -14.06 -15.30 1.98
N GLN A 22 -13.80 -16.49 2.49
CA GLN A 22 -14.42 -16.98 3.71
C GLN A 22 -13.51 -16.58 4.87
N TRP A 23 -13.97 -15.58 5.62
CA TRP A 23 -13.36 -15.19 6.89
C TRP A 23 -14.00 -16.06 7.97
N GLU A 24 -13.26 -17.04 8.47
CA GLU A 24 -13.67 -17.79 9.64
C GLU A 24 -13.04 -17.15 10.88
N GLU A 25 -13.81 -16.95 11.96
CA GLU A 25 -13.30 -16.46 13.25
C GLU A 25 -12.26 -17.40 13.88
N SER A 26 -12.12 -18.62 13.34
CA SER A 26 -11.16 -19.66 13.74
C SER A 26 -9.70 -19.29 13.50
N ASP A 27 -9.42 -18.27 12.68
CA ASP A 27 -8.05 -17.79 12.41
C ASP A 27 -7.47 -16.93 13.57
N VAL A 28 -8.27 -16.52 14.56
CA VAL A 28 -7.80 -15.72 15.70
C VAL A 28 -6.96 -16.57 16.66
N GLY A 29 -5.66 -16.25 16.76
CA GLY A 29 -4.71 -16.98 17.61
C GLY A 29 -3.91 -18.08 16.91
N ALA A 30 -4.03 -18.19 15.58
CA ALA A 30 -3.17 -19.04 14.77
C ALA A 30 -1.67 -18.63 14.94
N PRO A 31 -0.73 -19.59 14.90
CA PRO A 31 0.68 -19.26 14.95
C PRO A 31 1.08 -18.39 13.75
N PRO A 32 2.09 -17.51 13.91
CA PRO A 32 2.56 -16.70 12.80
C PRO A 32 3.05 -17.59 11.65
N PRO A 33 2.76 -17.21 10.39
CA PRO A 33 3.18 -17.99 9.22
C PRO A 33 4.70 -18.12 9.15
N GLU A 34 5.20 -19.26 8.65
CA GLU A 34 6.64 -19.56 8.57
C GLU A 34 7.44 -18.50 7.79
N ASN A 35 6.81 -17.89 6.78
CA ASN A 35 7.38 -16.77 6.02
C ASN A 35 6.46 -15.53 6.16
N PRO A 36 6.60 -14.77 7.25
CA PRO A 36 5.70 -13.66 7.54
C PRO A 36 5.82 -12.59 6.47
N LEU A 37 4.65 -12.20 5.98
CA LEU A 37 4.50 -11.20 4.95
C LEU A 37 5.01 -9.83 5.42
N ARG A 38 5.72 -9.12 4.54
CA ARG A 38 6.19 -7.76 4.78
C ARG A 38 5.37 -6.77 3.96
N ILE A 39 4.87 -5.74 4.62
CA ILE A 39 4.00 -4.72 4.01
C ILE A 39 4.82 -3.46 3.77
N VAL A 40 4.64 -2.82 2.61
CA VAL A 40 5.00 -1.42 2.44
C VAL A 40 3.74 -0.53 2.54
N TYR A 41 3.75 0.36 3.52
CA TYR A 41 2.71 1.36 3.71
C TYR A 41 3.11 2.65 3.00
N MET A 42 2.37 3.01 1.95
CA MET A 42 2.49 4.29 1.26
C MET A 42 1.60 5.32 1.95
N LEU A 43 2.19 6.16 2.80
CA LEU A 43 1.47 7.20 3.54
C LEU A 43 1.42 8.50 2.74
N VAL A 44 0.22 8.93 2.34
CA VAL A 44 0.00 10.15 1.56
C VAL A 44 -0.65 11.21 2.45
N VAL A 45 0.14 12.19 2.87
CA VAL A 45 -0.26 13.12 3.94
C VAL A 45 -0.13 14.57 3.54
N HIS A 46 -0.98 15.42 4.12
CA HIS A 46 -1.01 16.86 3.86
C HIS A 46 -1.54 17.61 5.09
N GLY A 47 -1.44 18.94 5.06
CA GLY A 47 -1.96 19.81 6.11
C GLY A 47 -1.00 19.95 7.30
N ARG A 48 -1.56 19.91 8.52
CA ARG A 48 -0.87 20.31 9.76
C ARG A 48 -0.92 19.24 10.87
N ALA A 49 -1.59 18.12 10.66
CA ALA A 49 -1.92 17.14 11.69
C ALA A 49 -0.77 16.16 11.99
N VAL A 50 0.39 16.68 12.41
CA VAL A 50 1.58 15.88 12.73
C VAL A 50 1.31 14.85 13.83
N ARG A 51 0.52 15.24 14.85
CA ARG A 51 0.14 14.33 15.94
C ARG A 51 -0.66 13.13 15.42
N GLN A 52 -1.52 13.35 14.43
CA GLN A 52 -2.30 12.29 13.82
C GLN A 52 -1.41 11.36 13.00
N LEU A 53 -0.44 11.88 12.24
CA LEU A 53 0.55 11.06 11.54
C LEU A 53 1.35 10.18 12.53
N LYS A 54 1.87 10.77 13.60
CA LYS A 54 2.60 10.05 14.66
C LYS A 54 1.72 8.97 15.31
N ARG A 55 0.43 9.27 15.54
CA ARG A 55 -0.54 8.32 16.09
C ARG A 55 -0.82 7.16 15.14
N LEU A 56 -1.01 7.44 13.84
CA LEU A 56 -1.20 6.40 12.83
C LEU A 56 0.03 5.50 12.76
N ILE A 57 1.23 6.07 12.58
CA ILE A 57 2.48 5.30 12.53
C ILE A 57 2.60 4.42 13.77
N LYS A 58 2.38 4.96 14.98
CA LYS A 58 2.42 4.16 16.21
C LYS A 58 1.45 2.97 16.20
N ALA A 59 0.27 3.11 15.60
CA ALA A 59 -0.72 2.05 15.54
C ALA A 59 -0.40 0.96 14.51
N ILE A 60 0.30 1.29 13.43
CA ILE A 60 0.63 0.36 12.33
C ILE A 60 2.11 -0.06 12.31
N TYR A 61 2.94 0.47 13.21
CA TYR A 61 4.38 0.24 13.20
C TYR A 61 4.74 -1.20 13.57
N HIS A 62 5.53 -1.84 12.71
CA HIS A 62 6.22 -3.09 12.98
C HIS A 62 7.60 -3.01 12.33
N LYS A 63 8.62 -3.61 12.98
CA LYS A 63 10.02 -3.56 12.52
C LYS A 63 10.26 -4.23 11.17
N ASP A 64 9.38 -5.18 10.80
CA ASP A 64 9.51 -5.98 9.57
C ASP A 64 8.74 -5.38 8.38
N HIS A 65 7.97 -4.31 8.60
CA HIS A 65 7.26 -3.57 7.56
C HIS A 65 8.04 -2.32 7.14
N PHE A 66 7.63 -1.71 6.04
CA PHE A 66 8.25 -0.50 5.49
C PHE A 66 7.24 0.63 5.37
N TYR A 67 7.69 1.87 5.54
CA TYR A 67 6.83 3.05 5.52
C TYR A 67 7.42 4.10 4.59
N TYR A 68 6.74 4.35 3.47
CA TYR A 68 7.14 5.36 2.51
C TYR A 68 6.17 6.54 2.55
N ILE A 69 6.65 7.71 2.94
CA ILE A 69 5.82 8.87 3.26
C ILE A 69 5.94 9.90 2.16
N HIS A 70 4.84 10.15 1.44
CA HIS A 70 4.69 11.33 0.61
C HIS A 70 3.99 12.44 1.38
N VAL A 71 4.59 13.63 1.38
CA VAL A 71 4.00 14.82 1.98
C VAL A 71 3.70 15.84 0.89
N ASP A 72 2.43 16.25 0.74
CA ASP A 72 2.00 17.24 -0.26
C ASP A 72 2.93 18.46 -0.26
N GLN A 73 3.33 18.90 -1.45
CA GLN A 73 4.32 19.96 -1.67
C GLN A 73 4.01 21.28 -0.93
N ARG A 74 2.72 21.57 -0.68
CA ARG A 74 2.28 22.77 0.05
C ARG A 74 2.46 22.67 1.57
N SER A 75 2.70 21.47 2.10
CA SER A 75 2.70 21.18 3.54
C SER A 75 4.11 21.12 4.14
N ASN A 76 4.90 22.20 4.00
CA ASN A 76 6.32 22.21 4.40
C ASN A 76 6.58 21.88 5.88
N TYR A 77 5.73 22.35 6.78
CA TYR A 77 5.86 22.03 8.21
C TYR A 77 5.69 20.54 8.48
N LEU A 78 4.66 19.92 7.91
CA LEU A 78 4.42 18.48 8.05
C LEU A 78 5.57 17.68 7.43
N HIS A 79 6.13 18.15 6.32
CA HIS A 79 7.29 17.53 5.68
C HIS A 79 8.51 17.51 6.60
N ASN A 80 8.85 18.66 7.21
CA ASN A 80 9.99 18.75 8.11
C ASN A 80 9.82 17.82 9.33
N GLU A 81 8.61 17.73 9.87
CA GLU A 81 8.28 16.80 10.97
C GLU A 81 8.36 15.33 10.55
N ALA A 82 7.93 15.00 9.33
CA ALA A 82 8.01 13.64 8.78
C ALA A 82 9.47 13.22 8.54
N VAL A 83 10.31 14.14 8.04
CA VAL A 83 11.75 13.88 7.84
C VAL A 83 12.46 13.65 9.18
N GLN A 84 12.21 14.50 10.18
CA GLN A 84 12.76 14.31 11.52
C GLN A 84 12.29 12.99 12.14
N LEU A 85 11.01 12.65 12.00
CA LEU A 85 10.48 11.37 12.47
C LEU A 85 11.21 10.19 11.82
N ALA A 86 11.39 10.22 10.49
CA ALA A 86 12.02 9.14 9.74
C ALA A 86 13.47 8.87 10.16
N GLN A 87 14.21 9.87 10.64
CA GLN A 87 15.59 9.69 11.12
C GLN A 87 15.72 8.73 12.31
N HIS A 88 14.63 8.48 13.04
CA HIS A 88 14.63 7.57 14.18
C HIS A 88 14.40 6.10 13.79
N TYR A 89 14.16 5.80 12.51
CA TYR A 89 13.76 4.47 12.04
C TYR A 89 14.50 4.09 10.76
N THR A 90 14.98 2.86 10.66
CA THR A 90 15.67 2.36 9.45
C THR A 90 14.69 1.97 8.34
N ASN A 91 13.43 1.70 8.68
CA ASN A 91 12.37 1.24 7.80
C ASN A 91 11.31 2.31 7.48
N ILE A 92 11.60 3.59 7.79
CA ILE A 92 10.76 4.73 7.40
C ILE A 92 11.57 5.64 6.47
N ARG A 93 11.02 5.97 5.30
CA ARG A 93 11.60 6.91 4.33
C ARG A 93 10.56 7.93 3.90
N VAL A 94 11.00 9.16 3.65
CA VAL A 94 10.17 10.22 3.05
C VAL A 94 10.54 10.32 1.57
N THR A 95 9.56 10.52 0.69
CA THR A 95 9.83 10.72 -0.74
C THR A 95 10.75 11.93 -0.94
N PRO A 96 11.84 11.82 -1.73
CA PRO A 96 12.73 12.96 -1.98
C PRO A 96 12.08 14.00 -2.90
N TRP A 97 11.04 13.60 -3.63
CA TRP A 97 10.20 14.44 -4.46
C TRP A 97 8.85 14.66 -3.78
N ARG A 98 8.18 15.76 -4.11
CA ARG A 98 6.85 16.11 -3.59
C ARG A 98 6.00 16.62 -4.73
N MET A 99 4.69 16.34 -4.66
CA MET A 99 3.71 16.76 -5.65
C MET A 99 2.55 17.45 -4.93
N ILE A 100 1.83 18.32 -5.64
CA ILE A 100 0.55 18.84 -5.17
C ILE A 100 -0.50 17.77 -5.47
N THR A 101 -0.94 17.04 -4.44
CA THR A 101 -1.89 15.92 -4.55
C THR A 101 -3.28 16.40 -4.17
N ILE A 102 -3.98 16.99 -5.14
CA ILE A 102 -5.39 17.38 -4.98
C ILE A 102 -6.31 16.15 -5.07
N TRP A 103 -7.38 16.16 -4.28
CA TRP A 103 -8.37 15.08 -4.31
C TRP A 103 -9.04 15.02 -5.69
N GLY A 104 -9.05 13.83 -6.29
CA GLY A 104 -9.56 13.61 -7.65
C GLY A 104 -8.65 14.11 -8.79
N GLY A 105 -7.48 14.68 -8.49
CA GLY A 105 -6.54 15.13 -9.53
C GLY A 105 -5.66 14.01 -10.08
N ALA A 106 -5.22 14.18 -11.33
CA ALA A 106 -4.32 13.24 -12.01
C ALA A 106 -2.97 13.06 -11.28
N SER A 107 -2.51 14.10 -10.55
CA SER A 107 -1.25 14.06 -9.81
C SER A 107 -1.22 12.99 -8.72
N LEU A 108 -2.38 12.57 -8.19
CA LEU A 108 -2.46 11.50 -7.21
C LEU A 108 -2.05 10.15 -7.82
N LEU A 109 -2.51 9.86 -9.04
CA LEU A 109 -2.12 8.64 -9.75
C LEU A 109 -0.64 8.67 -10.12
N THR A 110 -0.16 9.81 -10.65
CA THR A 110 1.27 9.98 -10.97
C THR A 110 2.16 9.79 -9.75
N MET A 111 1.73 10.30 -8.59
CA MET A 111 2.42 10.10 -7.32
C MET A 111 2.48 8.61 -6.96
N TYR A 112 1.36 7.88 -7.01
CA TYR A 112 1.38 6.44 -6.71
C TYR A 112 2.27 5.64 -7.64
N LEU A 113 2.21 5.87 -8.95
CA LEU A 113 3.04 5.17 -9.93
C LEU A 113 4.53 5.43 -9.71
N ARG A 114 4.91 6.68 -9.43
CA ARG A 114 6.29 7.03 -9.11
C ARG A 114 6.76 6.38 -7.81
N SER A 115 5.93 6.39 -6.76
CA SER A 115 6.25 5.72 -5.50
C SER A 115 6.41 4.20 -5.68
N MET A 116 5.58 3.56 -6.50
CA MET A 116 5.72 2.13 -6.81
C MET A 116 7.03 1.84 -7.55
N GLN A 117 7.42 2.70 -8.50
CA GLN A 117 8.71 2.58 -9.17
C GLN A 117 9.88 2.70 -8.18
N ASP A 118 9.90 3.75 -7.35
CA ASP A 118 10.93 3.94 -6.34
C ASP A 118 11.04 2.71 -5.42
N LEU A 119 9.91 2.16 -4.97
CA LEU A 119 9.83 1.01 -4.08
C LEU A 119 10.29 -0.30 -4.72
N LEU A 120 10.11 -0.47 -6.03
CA LEU A 120 10.62 -1.61 -6.78
C LEU A 120 12.14 -1.53 -6.99
N GLU A 121 12.70 -0.32 -7.04
CA GLU A 121 14.14 -0.07 -7.20
C GLU A 121 14.90 -0.18 -5.86
N MET A 122 14.21 -0.05 -4.72
CA MET A 122 14.80 -0.22 -3.37
C MET A 122 15.01 -1.71 -3.02
N SER A 123 16.13 -2.28 -3.49
CA SER A 123 16.47 -3.70 -3.27
C SER A 123 16.59 -4.10 -1.80
N ASP A 124 16.83 -3.14 -0.90
CA ASP A 124 16.95 -3.36 0.53
C ASP A 124 15.60 -3.44 1.27
N TRP A 125 14.49 -3.15 0.59
CA TRP A 125 13.11 -3.23 1.09
C TRP A 125 12.35 -4.36 0.39
N PRO A 126 12.52 -5.63 0.81
CA PRO A 126 11.84 -6.77 0.19
C PRO A 126 10.38 -6.93 0.68
N TRP A 127 9.49 -6.06 0.19
CA TRP A 127 8.07 -6.06 0.52
C TRP A 127 7.23 -6.98 -0.39
N ASP A 128 6.04 -7.37 0.10
CA ASP A 128 5.11 -8.27 -0.59
C ASP A 128 3.78 -7.61 -0.95
N PHE A 129 3.28 -6.70 -0.10
CA PHE A 129 2.04 -5.94 -0.35
C PHE A 129 2.29 -4.44 -0.30
N PHE A 130 1.65 -3.73 -1.22
CA PHE A 130 1.51 -2.28 -1.21
C PHE A 130 0.16 -1.89 -0.61
N ILE A 131 0.18 -1.08 0.45
CA ILE A 131 -1.04 -0.52 1.08
C ILE A 131 -0.92 1.00 1.13
N ASN A 132 -1.84 1.71 0.47
CA ASN A 132 -1.92 3.16 0.57
C ASN A 132 -2.83 3.61 1.72
N LEU A 133 -2.36 4.57 2.50
CA LEU A 133 -3.13 5.21 3.58
C LEU A 133 -2.96 6.73 3.53
N SER A 134 -4.00 7.44 3.92
CA SER A 134 -4.01 8.87 4.21
C SER A 134 -3.78 9.13 5.70
N ALA A 135 -3.56 10.39 6.08
CA ALA A 135 -3.46 10.78 7.50
C ALA A 135 -4.77 10.56 8.29
N THR A 136 -5.90 10.37 7.63
CA THR A 136 -7.21 10.17 8.27
C THR A 136 -7.61 8.71 8.41
N ASP A 137 -6.85 7.79 7.83
CA ASP A 137 -7.08 6.34 8.01
C ASP A 137 -6.61 5.86 9.39
N TYR A 138 -7.17 4.76 9.86
CA TYR A 138 -6.78 4.13 11.12
C TYR A 138 -7.09 2.62 11.10
N PRO A 139 -6.20 1.76 11.64
CA PRO A 139 -6.45 0.32 11.67
C PRO A 139 -7.63 -0.03 12.59
N THR A 140 -8.45 -0.99 12.16
CA THR A 140 -9.57 -1.55 12.95
C THR A 140 -9.29 -2.97 13.47
N ARG A 141 -8.15 -3.54 13.06
CA ARG A 141 -7.66 -4.89 13.39
C ARG A 141 -6.18 -4.80 13.73
N THR A 142 -5.64 -5.80 14.41
CA THR A 142 -4.23 -5.81 14.79
C THR A 142 -3.32 -6.11 13.60
N ASN A 143 -2.02 -5.85 13.77
CA ASN A 143 -1.02 -6.20 12.76
C ASN A 143 -0.96 -7.70 12.51
N GLU A 144 -1.11 -8.51 13.56
CA GLU A 144 -1.08 -9.97 13.50
C GLU A 144 -2.24 -10.51 12.66
N GLU A 145 -3.46 -10.01 12.89
CA GLU A 145 -4.64 -10.37 12.10
C GLU A 145 -4.46 -10.01 10.61
N LEU A 146 -3.89 -8.83 10.34
CA LEU A 146 -3.63 -8.39 8.97
C LEU A 146 -2.58 -9.27 8.26
N VAL A 147 -1.45 -9.53 8.91
CA VAL A 147 -0.37 -10.36 8.37
C VAL A 147 -0.85 -11.78 8.13
N LEU A 148 -1.62 -12.36 9.06
CA LEU A 148 -2.19 -13.69 8.91
C LEU A 148 -3.10 -13.77 7.68
N PHE A 149 -4.01 -12.80 7.54
CA PHE A 149 -4.92 -12.76 6.41
C PHE A 149 -4.18 -12.60 5.07
N LEU A 150 -3.29 -11.61 4.96
CA LEU A 150 -2.56 -11.37 3.71
C LEU A 150 -1.63 -12.53 3.36
N SER A 151 -1.08 -13.22 4.35
CA SER A 151 -0.26 -14.42 4.11
C SER A 151 -1.08 -15.56 3.50
N LYS A 152 -2.33 -15.76 3.94
CA LYS A 152 -3.27 -16.75 3.38
C LYS A 152 -3.63 -16.44 1.92
N TYR A 153 -3.61 -15.16 1.52
CA TYR A 153 -4.02 -14.69 0.20
C TYR A 153 -2.91 -13.94 -0.53
N ARG A 154 -1.66 -14.39 -0.38
CA ARG A 154 -0.47 -13.68 -0.87
C ARG A 154 -0.50 -13.32 -2.35
N ASP A 155 -1.09 -14.19 -3.18
CA ASP A 155 -1.15 -14.02 -4.64
C ASP A 155 -2.42 -13.29 -5.13
N LYS A 156 -3.13 -12.58 -4.24
CA LYS A 156 -4.38 -11.85 -4.55
C LYS A 156 -4.19 -10.35 -4.47
N ASN A 157 -4.96 -9.63 -5.30
CA ASN A 157 -5.09 -8.18 -5.25
C ASN A 157 -6.45 -7.80 -4.66
N PHE A 158 -6.46 -6.81 -3.77
CA PHE A 158 -7.66 -6.35 -3.07
C PHE A 158 -8.08 -4.97 -3.59
N LEU A 159 -9.08 -4.94 -4.47
CA LEU A 159 -9.64 -3.73 -5.05
C LEU A 159 -11.17 -3.77 -4.94
N LYS A 160 -11.79 -2.66 -4.55
CA LYS A 160 -13.26 -2.56 -4.43
C LYS A 160 -13.86 -1.85 -5.64
N SER A 161 -14.69 -2.55 -6.41
CA SER A 161 -15.53 -1.94 -7.44
C SER A 161 -16.75 -1.24 -6.84
N HIS A 162 -17.33 -0.27 -7.56
CA HIS A 162 -18.51 0.48 -7.11
C HIS A 162 -19.79 -0.37 -7.02
N GLY A 163 -19.82 -1.56 -7.63
CA GLY A 163 -20.93 -2.52 -7.51
C GLY A 163 -22.25 -2.06 -8.12
N ARG A 164 -22.22 -1.02 -8.97
CA ARG A 164 -23.37 -0.50 -9.72
C ARG A 164 -23.27 -0.92 -11.18
N ASP A 165 -24.38 -0.79 -11.91
CA ASP A 165 -24.38 -1.02 -13.35
C ASP A 165 -23.38 -0.08 -14.04
N ASN A 166 -22.63 -0.63 -15.00
CA ASN A 166 -21.55 0.07 -15.72
C ASN A 166 -22.07 0.82 -16.96
N ALA A 167 -23.37 0.76 -17.24
CA ALA A 167 -23.95 1.40 -18.40
C ALA A 167 -24.08 2.93 -18.22
N ARG A 168 -23.23 3.67 -18.93
CA ARG A 168 -23.52 4.99 -19.49
C ARG A 168 -22.97 5.05 -20.91
#